data_AF-A0A9D4HAN5-F1
#
_entry.id   AF-A0A9D4HAN5-F1
#
_cell.length_a   1.000
_cell.length_b   1.000
_cell.length_c   1.000
_cell.angle_alpha   90.00
_cell.angle_beta   90.00
_cell.angle_gamma   90.00
#
_symmetry.space_group_name_H-M   'P 1'
#
loop_
_entity.id
_entity.type
_entity.pdbx_description
1 polymer ?
#
loop_
_entity_poly.entity_id
_entity_poly.type
_entity_poly.pdbx_seq_one_letter_code
_entity_poly.pdbx_strand_id
1 'polypeptide(L)' 'MMCFNKLTKAERFPLTDIDECATNPCKNDATCINGQNKYTCTCSGGWQGTNCDQGKYIRYSANVTLYYI' A
#
# COMPACT_ATOMS: atom_id res chain seq x y z
N MET A 1 0.19 -25.25 -24.67
CA MET A 1 -0.98 -26.04 -24.21
C MET A 1 -1.45 -25.43 -22.90
N MET A 2 -2.64 -24.82 -22.86
CA MET A 2 -3.23 -24.26 -21.63
C MET A 2 -4.14 -25.32 -20.99
N CYS A 3 -3.96 -25.63 -19.71
CA CYS A 3 -4.96 -26.37 -18.94
C CYS A 3 -5.71 -25.37 -18.04
N PHE A 4 -6.90 -24.99 -18.47
CA PHE A 4 -7.91 -24.40 -17.60
C PHE A 4 -8.72 -25.54 -16.99
N ASN A 5 -8.81 -25.63 -15.66
CA ASN A 5 -9.88 -26.38 -15.02
C ASN A 5 -10.76 -25.37 -14.27
N LYS A 6 -12.03 -25.28 -14.68
CA LYS A 6 -13.01 -24.31 -14.17
C LYS A 6 -13.75 -24.89 -12.96
N LEU A 7 -14.23 -23.97 -12.11
CA LEU A 7 -15.31 -24.10 -11.11
C LEU A 7 -14.83 -24.59 -9.72
N THR A 8 -14.39 -23.71 -8.81
CA THR A 8 -15.29 -22.84 -8.02
C THR A 8 -14.52 -21.65 -7.39
N LYS A 9 -15.16 -20.47 -7.43
CA LYS A 9 -14.86 -19.21 -6.71
C LYS A 9 -13.74 -18.29 -7.26
N ALA A 10 -14.20 -17.20 -7.87
CA ALA A 10 -13.62 -15.84 -7.91
C ALA A 10 -12.07 -15.67 -7.95
N GLU A 11 -11.62 -15.15 -9.09
CA GLU A 11 -10.48 -14.22 -9.24
C GLU A 11 -9.06 -14.80 -9.37
N ARG A 12 -8.21 -14.00 -10.01
CA ARG A 12 -7.03 -14.35 -10.80
C ARG A 12 -5.76 -14.61 -9.97
N PHE A 13 -5.82 -15.54 -9.02
CA PHE A 13 -4.67 -15.80 -8.14
C PHE A 13 -3.69 -16.81 -8.77
N PRO A 14 -2.43 -16.43 -9.09
CA PRO A 14 -1.38 -17.41 -9.36
C PRO A 14 -1.19 -18.32 -8.13
N LEU A 15 -0.85 -19.60 -8.35
CA LEU A 15 -0.59 -20.57 -7.26
C LEU A 15 0.57 -20.15 -6.34
N THR A 16 1.38 -19.21 -6.82
CA THR A 16 2.49 -18.58 -6.10
C THR A 16 2.24 -17.08 -6.09
N ASP A 17 2.25 -16.49 -4.90
CA ASP A 17 2.16 -15.05 -4.69
C ASP A 17 3.39 -14.33 -5.27
N ILE A 18 3.19 -13.16 -5.88
CA ILE A 18 4.29 -12.33 -6.39
C ILE A 18 4.72 -11.41 -5.27
N ASP A 19 6.03 -11.31 -4.99
CA ASP A 19 6.52 -10.32 -4.02
C ASP A 19 6.53 -8.93 -4.65
N GLU A 20 5.48 -8.14 -4.41
CA GLU A 20 5.41 -6.76 -4.90
C GLU A 20 6.35 -5.81 -4.15
N CYS A 21 6.87 -6.21 -2.98
CA CYS A 21 7.86 -5.45 -2.24
C CYS A 21 9.27 -5.54 -2.85
N ALA A 22 9.54 -6.51 -3.72
CA ALA A 22 10.85 -6.70 -4.36
C ALA A 22 11.35 -5.48 -5.14
N THR A 23 10.45 -4.59 -5.58
CA THR A 23 10.80 -3.35 -6.30
C THR A 23 11.01 -2.14 -5.39
N ASN A 24 10.92 -2.31 -4.07
CA ASN A 24 10.96 -1.23 -3.07
C ASN A 24 10.01 -0.05 -3.41
N PRO A 25 8.68 -0.32 -3.51
CA PRO A 25 7.71 0.69 -3.90
C PRO A 25 7.49 1.77 -2.83
N CYS A 26 7.63 1.43 -1.55
CA CYS A 26 7.44 2.33 -0.42
C CYS A 26 8.59 3.34 -0.30
N LYS A 27 8.25 4.60 0.00
CA LYS A 27 9.19 5.73 0.13
C LYS A 27 9.26 6.24 1.56
N ASN A 28 10.25 7.08 1.83
CA ASN A 28 10.40 7.82 3.09
C ASN A 28 10.42 6.91 4.34
N ASP A 29 11.32 5.92 4.32
CA ASP A 29 11.53 4.96 5.42
C ASP A 29 10.28 4.16 5.82
N ALA A 30 9.35 3.98 4.88
CA ALA A 30 8.16 3.16 5.08
C ALA A 30 8.47 1.65 4.98
N THR A 31 7.78 0.85 5.77
CA THR A 31 7.89 -0.62 5.74
C THR A 31 6.95 -1.19 4.68
N CYS A 32 7.49 -1.98 3.74
CA CYS A 32 6.68 -2.70 2.76
C CYS A 32 6.22 -4.05 3.31
N ILE A 33 4.93 -4.35 3.14
CA ILE A 33 4.32 -5.62 3.51
C ILE A 33 3.73 -6.25 2.26
N ASN A 34 4.28 -7.38 1.85
CA ASN A 34 3.78 -8.17 0.73
C ASN A 34 2.46 -8.87 1.13
N GLY A 35 1.54 -9.02 0.19
CA GLY A 35 0.25 -9.63 0.40
C GLY A 35 -0.32 -10.18 -0.90
N GLN A 36 -1.41 -10.92 -0.79
CA GLN A 36 -1.94 -11.65 -1.94
C GLN A 36 -2.35 -10.71 -3.09
N ASN A 37 -1.57 -10.71 -4.19
CA ASN A 37 -1.69 -9.80 -5.34
C ASN A 37 -1.63 -8.30 -5.00
N LYS A 38 -1.02 -7.91 -3.87
CA LYS A 38 -0.93 -6.51 -3.45
C LYS A 38 0.17 -6.32 -2.41
N TYR A 39 0.75 -5.13 -2.39
CA TYR A 39 1.53 -4.66 -1.24
C TYR A 39 0.78 -3.63 -0.41
N THR A 40 1.25 -3.41 0.81
CA THR A 40 0.86 -2.30 1.68
C THR A 40 2.10 -1.64 2.25
N CYS A 41 2.14 -0.31 2.26
CA CYS A 41 3.21 0.45 2.92
C CYS A 41 2.75 0.96 4.28
N THR A 42 3.49 0.64 5.33
CA THR A 42 3.35 1.29 6.64
C THR A 42 4.17 2.56 6.65
N CYS A 43 3.49 3.71 6.49
CA CYS A 43 4.15 5.00 6.38
C CYS A 43 4.70 5.49 7.72
N SER A 44 5.90 6.07 7.66
CA SER A 44 6.48 6.85 8.75
C SER A 44 5.69 8.13 9.03
N GLY A 45 5.85 8.68 10.24
CA GLY A 45 5.16 9.90 10.66
C GLY A 45 5.39 11.03 9.66
N GLY A 46 4.30 11.60 9.15
CA GLY A 46 4.36 12.70 8.19
C GLY A 46 4.25 12.33 6.72
N TRP A 47 4.07 11.05 6.41
CA TRP A 47 3.85 10.58 5.05
C TRP A 47 2.52 9.83 4.94
N GLN A 48 1.95 9.86 3.73
CA GLN A 48 0.71 9.20 3.36
C GLN A 48 0.75 8.83 1.86
N GLY A 49 -0.34 8.25 1.36
CA GLY A 49 -0.42 7.73 0.00
C GLY A 49 0.00 6.26 -0.06
N THR A 50 -0.34 5.57 -1.15
CA THR A 50 -0.08 4.14 -1.33
C THR A 50 1.39 3.79 -1.17
N ASN A 51 2.27 4.70 -1.58
CA ASN A 51 3.72 4.52 -1.57
C ASN A 51 4.40 5.36 -0.49
N CYS A 52 3.63 5.99 0.40
CA CYS A 52 4.15 6.93 1.42
C CYS A 52 4.97 8.08 0.82
N ASP A 53 4.62 8.53 -0.38
CA ASP A 53 5.29 9.57 -1.17
C ASP A 53 4.65 10.96 -0.99
N GLN A 54 3.54 11.06 -0.26
CA GLN A 54 2.83 12.31 -0.05
C GLN A 54 3.05 12.82 1.38
N GLY A 55 3.51 14.06 1.54
CA GLY A 55 3.65 14.68 2.86
C GLY A 55 2.30 14.99 3.51
N LYS A 56 2.09 14.48 4.73
CA LYS A 56 0.91 14.73 5.57
C LYS A 56 0.92 16.14 6.20
N TYR A 57 2.10 16.71 6.44
CA TYR A 57 2.27 17.92 7.26
C TYR A 57 2.19 19.27 6.51
N ILE A 58 1.80 19.26 5.22
CA ILE A 58 1.51 20.51 4.47
C ILE A 58 0.02 20.71 4.17
N ARG A 59 -0.86 19.88 4.77
CA ARG A 59 -2.32 20.01 4.72
C ARG A 59 -2.97 19.72 6.07
N TYR A 60 -2.46 20.31 7.15
CA TYR A 60 -3.32 20.61 8.29
C TYR A 60 -4.38 21.67 7.91
N SER A 61 -5.21 21.37 6.91
CA SER A 61 -6.44 22.10 6.58
C SER A 61 -7.62 21.20 6.96
N ALA A 62 -7.69 20.90 8.25
CA ALA A 62 -8.92 20.55 8.94
C ALA A 62 -8.76 21.01 10.39
N ASN A 63 -8.67 22.34 10.56
CA ASN A 63 -8.72 23.06 11.85
C ASN A 63 -7.47 23.00 12.75
N VAL A 64 -6.33 23.57 12.31
CA VAL A 64 -5.30 24.07 13.28
C VAL A 64 -5.76 25.45 13.77
N THR A 65 -6.89 25.46 14.47
CA THR A 65 -7.48 26.67 15.08
C THR A 65 -8.26 26.34 16.36
N LEU A 66 -8.10 25.15 16.95
CA LEU A 66 -8.84 24.75 18.17
C LEU A 66 -7.94 24.32 19.35
N TYR A 67 -6.62 24.53 19.26
CA TYR A 67 -5.69 24.28 20.38
C TYR A 67 -4.84 25.50 20.79
N TYR A 68 -5.09 26.67 20.20
CA TYR A 68 -4.40 27.91 20.56
C TYR A 68 -5.37 29.05 20.86
N ILE A 69 -6.15 28.87 21.94
CA ILE A 69 -6.98 29.87 22.66
C ILE A 69 -8.47 29.80 22.33
#